data_AF-A0A1B1TQU1-F1
#
_entry.id   AF-A0A1B1TQU1-F1
#
_cell.length_a   1.000
_cell.length_b   1.000
_cell.length_c   1.000
_cell.angle_alpha   90.00
_cell.angle_beta   90.00
_cell.angle_gamma   90.00
#
_symmetry.space_group_name_H-M   'P 1'
#
loop_
_entity.id
_entity.type
_entity.pdbx_description
1 polymer ?
#
loop_
_entity_poly.entity_id
_entity_poly.type
_entity_poly.pdbx_seq_one_letter_code
_entity_poly.pdbx_strand_id
1 'polypeptide(L)'
;MWLNFLALLPSTVLTVLLIAIAFLRFYDQTDFEFIGLIANPRQWSNGFTVAALLATLANFGVEWNRRNRETNRLAEARERETRRTRIETRCRIAEIQFQLDPSERNRRALREALALLAEYGDLF
;
A
#
# COMPACT_ATOMS: atom_id res chain seq x y z
N MET A 1 8.99 -0.96 16.78
CA MET A 1 8.75 -2.42 16.84
C MET A 1 7.27 -2.82 16.98
N TRP A 2 6.33 -1.93 17.28
CA TRP A 2 4.89 -2.29 17.46
C TRP A 2 4.07 -2.48 16.17
N LEU A 3 4.49 -1.87 15.05
CA LEU A 3 3.76 -1.93 13.76
C LEU A 3 3.77 -3.32 13.10
N ASN A 4 4.72 -4.19 13.47
CA ASN A 4 4.84 -5.53 12.88
C ASN A 4 3.81 -6.53 13.42
N PHE A 5 3.30 -6.30 14.64
CA PHE A 5 2.35 -7.20 15.29
C PHE A 5 0.96 -7.13 14.63
N LEU A 6 0.54 -5.92 14.22
CA LEU A 6 -0.68 -5.68 13.45
C LEU A 6 -0.63 -6.23 12.02
N ALA A 7 0.57 -6.38 11.44
CA ALA A 7 0.77 -6.98 10.12
C ALA A 7 0.75 -8.52 10.14
N LEU A 8 1.06 -9.14 11.28
CA LEU A 8 0.98 -10.60 11.49
C LEU A 8 -0.40 -11.08 11.99
N LEU A 9 -1.16 -10.17 12.59
CA LEU A 9 -2.50 -10.40 13.12
C LEU A 9 -3.49 -11.00 12.12
N PRO A 10 -3.49 -10.69 10.81
CA PRO A 10 -4.59 -11.11 9.97
C PRO A 10 -4.68 -12.60 9.70
N SER A 11 -3.56 -13.20 9.33
CA SER A 11 -3.51 -14.61 8.97
C SER A 11 -3.69 -15.49 10.21
N THR A 12 -3.04 -15.11 11.30
CA THR A 12 -3.08 -15.82 12.58
C THR A 12 -4.44 -15.71 13.26
N VAL A 13 -5.10 -14.55 13.23
CA VAL A 13 -6.46 -14.39 13.80
C VAL A 13 -7.48 -15.17 13.00
N LEU A 14 -7.41 -15.16 11.66
CA LEU A 14 -8.28 -15.98 10.83
C LEU A 14 -8.09 -17.48 11.12
N THR A 15 -6.85 -17.95 11.26
CA THR A 15 -6.60 -19.35 11.61
C THR A 15 -7.11 -19.69 13.01
N VAL A 16 -6.85 -18.85 14.01
CA VAL A 16 -7.34 -19.07 15.38
C VAL A 16 -8.87 -19.07 15.42
N LEU A 17 -9.52 -18.16 14.69
CA LEU A 17 -10.98 -18.11 14.58
C LEU A 17 -11.54 -19.32 13.83
N LEU A 18 -10.91 -19.77 12.74
CA LEU A 18 -11.31 -20.99 12.05
C LEU A 18 -11.16 -22.24 12.93
N ILE A 19 -10.07 -22.33 13.70
CA ILE A 19 -9.85 -23.41 14.67
C ILE A 19 -10.92 -23.37 15.76
N ALA A 20 -11.24 -22.19 16.30
CA ALA A 20 -12.29 -22.02 17.31
C ALA A 20 -13.69 -22.35 16.77
N ILE A 21 -14.01 -21.94 15.54
CA ILE A 21 -15.27 -22.27 14.86
C ILE A 21 -15.37 -23.78 14.64
N ALA A 22 -14.31 -24.42 14.16
CA ALA A 22 -14.27 -25.86 13.96
C ALA A 22 -14.43 -26.63 15.27
N PHE A 23 -13.73 -26.20 16.33
CA PHE A 23 -13.81 -26.80 17.66
C PHE A 23 -15.23 -26.73 18.24
N LEU A 24 -15.87 -25.55 18.16
CA LEU A 24 -17.24 -25.34 18.67
C LEU A 24 -18.34 -25.97 17.81
N ARG A 25 -18.05 -26.23 16.53
CA ARG A 25 -19.00 -26.85 15.59
C ARG A 25 -18.91 -28.37 15.58
N PHE A 26 -17.76 -28.94 15.94
CA PHE A 26 -17.51 -30.38 15.91
C PHE A 26 -17.77 -31.08 17.26
N TYR A 27 -17.66 -30.36 18.39
CA TYR A 27 -18.10 -30.86 19.71
C TYR A 27 -19.59 -30.58 19.92
N ASP A 28 -20.39 -31.60 20.28
CA ASP A 28 -21.84 -31.48 20.49
C ASP A 28 -22.17 -31.16 21.96
N GLN A 29 -23.41 -30.73 22.24
CA GLN A 29 -23.86 -30.27 23.55
C GLN A 29 -23.63 -31.29 24.69
N THR A 30 -23.67 -32.59 24.38
CA THR A 30 -23.37 -33.71 25.30
C THR A 30 -21.90 -33.80 25.73
N ASP A 31 -20.95 -33.35 24.91
CA ASP A 31 -19.53 -33.36 25.25
C ASP A 31 -19.15 -32.16 26.14
N PHE A 32 -19.91 -31.06 26.02
CA PHE A 32 -19.78 -29.88 26.90
C PHE A 32 -20.55 -30.03 28.21
N GLU A 33 -21.60 -30.85 28.27
CA GLU A 33 -22.27 -31.21 29.53
C GLU A 33 -21.34 -31.98 30.48
N PHE A 34 -20.41 -32.80 29.96
CA PHE A 34 -19.40 -33.50 30.77
C PHE A 34 -18.39 -32.53 31.44
N ILE A 35 -18.16 -31.36 30.85
CA ILE A 35 -17.20 -30.35 31.33
C ILE A 35 -17.94 -29.19 32.05
N GLY A 36 -19.25 -29.05 31.90
CA GLY A 36 -20.11 -28.12 32.66
C GLY A 36 -19.81 -26.62 32.50
N LEU A 37 -18.98 -26.24 31.51
CA LEU A 37 -18.37 -24.90 31.44
C LEU A 37 -18.99 -23.96 30.39
N ILE A 38 -19.72 -24.46 29.38
CA ILE A 38 -20.20 -23.62 28.26
C ILE A 38 -21.69 -23.91 27.95
N ALA A 39 -22.54 -22.92 28.21
CA ALA A 39 -23.95 -22.95 27.83
C ALA A 39 -24.17 -22.47 26.38
N ASN A 40 -25.04 -23.16 25.63
CA ASN A 40 -25.46 -22.82 24.25
C ASN A 40 -24.31 -22.71 23.22
N PRO A 41 -23.55 -23.79 22.96
CA PRO A 41 -22.37 -23.79 22.08
C PRO A 41 -22.64 -23.29 20.65
N ARG A 42 -23.85 -23.50 20.11
CA ARG A 42 -24.24 -23.00 18.77
C ARG A 42 -24.31 -21.47 18.69
N GLN A 43 -24.75 -20.78 19.75
CA GLN A 43 -24.81 -19.32 19.76
C GLN A 43 -23.40 -18.72 19.81
N TRP A 44 -22.51 -19.31 20.59
CA TRP A 44 -21.08 -18.96 20.61
C TRP A 44 -20.43 -19.17 19.24
N SER A 45 -20.68 -20.30 18.56
CA SER A 45 -20.16 -20.57 17.20
C SER A 45 -20.61 -19.51 16.19
N ASN A 46 -21.87 -19.09 16.22
CA ASN A 46 -22.36 -18.01 15.34
C ASN A 46 -21.66 -16.68 15.65
N GLY A 47 -21.43 -16.37 16.94
CA GLY A 47 -20.67 -15.19 17.36
C GLY A 47 -19.24 -15.20 16.82
N PHE A 48 -18.52 -16.33 16.92
CA PHE A 48 -17.17 -16.46 16.36
C PHE A 48 -17.14 -16.36 14.84
N THR A 49 -18.17 -16.86 14.16
CA THR A 49 -18.29 -16.75 12.69
C THR A 49 -18.42 -15.29 12.26
N VAL A 50 -19.26 -14.51 12.93
CA VAL A 50 -19.40 -13.07 12.66
C VAL A 50 -18.10 -12.33 12.99
N ALA A 51 -17.45 -12.65 14.11
CA ALA A 51 -16.16 -12.07 14.48
C ALA A 51 -15.08 -12.37 13.42
N ALA A 52 -15.05 -13.58 12.86
CA ALA A 52 -14.14 -13.97 11.79
C ALA A 52 -14.37 -13.19 10.50
N LEU A 53 -15.63 -12.99 10.12
CA LEU A 53 -15.99 -12.17 8.97
C LEU A 53 -15.55 -10.70 9.17
N LEU A 54 -15.81 -10.14 10.35
CA LEU A 54 -15.39 -8.77 10.68
C LEU A 54 -13.87 -8.61 10.70
N ALA A 55 -13.15 -9.57 11.28
CA ALA A 55 -11.69 -9.57 11.27
C ALA A 55 -11.11 -9.66 9.85
N THR A 56 -11.74 -10.47 8.98
CA THR A 56 -11.34 -10.61 7.58
C THR A 56 -11.54 -9.30 6.81
N LEU A 57 -12.68 -8.64 7.00
CA LEU A 57 -12.98 -7.35 6.37
C LEU A 57 -12.05 -6.24 6.88
N ALA A 58 -11.79 -6.20 8.19
CA ALA A 58 -10.84 -5.24 8.77
C ALA A 58 -9.43 -5.46 8.21
N ASN A 59 -8.98 -6.71 8.12
CA ASN A 59 -7.71 -7.03 7.47
C ASN A 59 -7.66 -6.55 6.03
N PHE A 60 -8.69 -6.89 5.25
CA PHE A 60 -8.76 -6.49 3.85
C PHE A 60 -8.66 -4.96 3.70
N GLY A 61 -9.36 -4.20 4.56
CA GLY A 61 -9.28 -2.74 4.59
C GLY A 61 -7.89 -2.20 4.94
N VAL A 62 -7.22 -2.79 5.93
CA VAL A 62 -5.85 -2.41 6.32
C VAL A 62 -4.86 -2.70 5.19
N GLU A 63 -4.92 -3.89 4.60
CA GLU A 63 -4.03 -4.29 3.50
C GLU A 63 -4.30 -3.46 2.25
N TRP A 64 -5.56 -3.16 1.94
CA TRP A 64 -5.94 -2.25 0.86
C TRP A 64 -5.34 -0.86 1.05
N ASN A 65 -5.48 -0.28 2.25
CA ASN A 65 -4.92 1.03 2.57
C ASN A 65 -3.39 1.03 2.49
N ARG A 66 -2.74 -0.03 2.99
CA ARG A 66 -1.29 -0.20 2.91
C ARG A 66 -0.82 -0.24 1.46
N ARG A 67 -1.46 -1.07 0.62
CA ARG A 67 -1.13 -1.22 -0.80
C ARG A 67 -1.41 0.04 -1.60
N ASN A 68 -2.48 0.77 -1.28
CA ASN A 68 -2.79 2.04 -1.92
C ASN A 68 -1.73 3.11 -1.61
N ARG A 69 -1.24 3.17 -0.36
CA ARG A 69 -0.15 4.07 0.02
C ARG A 69 1.17 3.73 -0.69
N GLU A 70 1.51 2.45 -0.78
CA GLU A 70 2.71 2.00 -1.51
C GLU A 70 2.61 2.32 -2.99
N THR A 71 1.45 2.07 -3.60
CA THR A 71 1.19 2.39 -5.02
C THR A 71 1.27 3.90 -5.26
N ASN A 72 0.71 4.72 -4.37
CA ASN A 72 0.76 6.17 -4.50
C ASN A 72 2.20 6.70 -4.38
N ARG A 73 3.00 6.18 -3.45
CA ARG A 73 4.43 6.53 -3.34
C ARG A 73 5.22 6.17 -4.60
N LEU A 74 4.95 5.00 -5.19
CA LEU A 74 5.57 4.58 -6.44
C LEU A 74 5.13 5.46 -7.62
N ALA A 75 3.86 5.86 -7.66
CA ALA A 75 3.34 6.76 -8.67
C ALA A 75 3.97 8.16 -8.55
N GLU A 76 4.04 8.72 -7.34
CA GLU A 76 4.70 10.00 -7.08
C GLU A 76 6.19 9.95 -7.43
N ALA A 77 6.90 8.88 -7.07
CA ALA A 77 8.31 8.69 -7.42
C ALA A 77 8.50 8.63 -8.95
N ARG A 78 7.66 7.87 -9.66
CA ARG A 78 7.67 7.80 -11.13
C ARG A 78 7.35 9.14 -11.78
N GLU A 79 6.40 9.90 -11.22
CA GLU A 79 6.05 11.22 -11.75
C GLU A 79 7.23 12.19 -11.61
N ARG A 80 7.90 12.19 -10.43
CA ARG A 80 9.10 12.99 -10.19
C ARG A 80 10.22 12.62 -11.14
N GLU A 81 10.48 11.32 -11.32
CA GLU A 81 11.50 10.83 -12.25
C GLU A 81 11.17 11.22 -13.69
N THR A 82 9.93 10.99 -14.14
CA THR A 82 9.49 11.36 -15.50
C THR A 82 9.61 12.86 -15.74
N ARG A 83 9.23 13.68 -14.75
CA ARG A 83 9.34 15.14 -14.83
C ARG A 83 10.81 15.58 -14.93
N ARG A 84 11.69 15.00 -14.10
CA ARG A 84 13.13 15.23 -14.15
C ARG A 84 13.71 14.85 -15.51
N THR A 85 13.45 13.64 -15.99
CA THR A 85 13.93 13.17 -17.30
C THR A 85 13.45 14.05 -18.44
N ARG A 86 12.20 14.55 -18.38
CA ARG A 86 11.66 15.47 -19.39
C ARG A 86 12.42 16.80 -19.41
N ILE A 87 12.74 17.37 -18.26
CA ILE A 87 13.50 18.62 -18.17
C ILE A 87 14.93 18.41 -18.68
N GLU A 88 15.63 17.37 -18.19
CA GLU A 88 16.98 17.03 -18.63
C GLU A 88 17.05 16.77 -20.15
N THR A 89 16.06 16.07 -20.71
CA THR A 89 15.96 15.83 -22.16
C THR A 89 15.78 17.13 -22.94
N ARG A 90 14.96 18.07 -22.45
CA ARG A 90 14.78 19.39 -23.10
C ARG A 90 16.07 20.19 -23.10
N CYS A 91 16.81 20.20 -21.99
CA CYS A 91 18.12 20.87 -21.92
C CYS A 91 19.11 20.26 -22.91
N ARG A 92 19.20 18.92 -22.96
CA ARG A 92 20.12 18.22 -23.86
C ARG A 92 19.78 18.49 -25.33
N ILE A 93 18.50 18.51 -25.70
CA ILE A 93 18.08 18.85 -27.07
C ILE A 93 18.47 20.28 -27.41
N ALA A 94 18.23 21.23 -26.50
CA ALA A 94 18.56 22.64 -26.73
C ALA A 94 20.07 22.87 -26.86
N GLU A 95 20.87 22.13 -26.09
CA GLU A 95 22.33 22.15 -26.18
C GLU A 95 22.81 21.63 -27.54
N ILE A 96 22.29 20.48 -27.99
CA ILE A 96 22.61 19.90 -29.30
C ILE A 96 22.23 20.89 -30.41
N GLN A 97 21.05 21.52 -30.33
CA GLN A 97 20.63 22.51 -31.34
C GLN A 97 21.55 23.72 -31.39
N PHE A 98 22.00 24.21 -30.23
CA PHE A 98 22.95 25.31 -30.16
C PHE A 98 24.34 24.94 -30.72
N GLN A 99 24.81 23.71 -30.47
CA GLN A 99 26.07 23.23 -31.04
C GLN A 99 26.01 23.06 -32.56
N LEU A 100 24.86 22.61 -33.08
CA LEU A 100 24.65 22.46 -34.53
C LEU A 100 24.50 23.81 -35.25
N ASP A 101 23.81 24.77 -34.64
CA ASP A 101 23.64 26.12 -35.15
C ASP A 101 23.63 27.14 -33.99
N PRO A 102 24.71 27.94 -33.83
CA PRO A 102 24.82 28.92 -32.75
C PRO A 102 24.04 30.21 -33.04
N SER A 103 22.83 30.09 -33.59
CA SER A 103 21.93 31.22 -33.84
C SER A 103 21.32 31.77 -32.55
N GLU A 104 20.90 33.05 -32.60
CA GLU A 104 20.27 33.71 -31.45
C GLU A 104 18.95 33.05 -31.03
N ARG A 105 18.31 32.30 -31.93
CA ARG A 105 17.14 31.48 -31.61
C ARG A 105 17.51 30.30 -30.71
N ASN A 106 18.52 29.53 -31.07
CA ASN A 106 18.97 28.37 -30.30
C ASN A 106 19.62 28.79 -28.98
N ARG A 107 20.32 29.94 -28.97
CA ARG A 107 20.84 30.56 -27.74
C ARG A 107 19.74 30.90 -26.74
N ARG A 108 18.62 31.47 -27.20
CA ARG A 108 17.46 31.74 -26.35
C ARG A 108 16.81 30.47 -25.84
N ALA A 109 16.58 29.48 -26.71
CA ALA A 109 16.01 28.18 -26.33
C ALA A 109 16.88 27.45 -25.28
N LEU A 110 18.21 27.51 -25.41
CA LEU A 110 19.14 26.95 -24.43
C LEU A 110 19.08 27.68 -23.08
N ARG A 111 19.03 29.01 -23.07
CA ARG A 111 18.85 29.79 -21.84
C ARG A 111 17.56 29.46 -21.12
N GLU A 112 16.44 29.37 -21.85
CA GLU A 112 15.15 28.99 -21.28
C GLU A 112 15.18 27.59 -20.68
N ALA A 113 15.79 26.62 -21.38
CA ALA A 113 15.91 25.26 -20.87
C ALA A 113 16.78 25.19 -19.61
N LEU A 114 17.91 25.92 -19.59
CA LEU A 114 18.78 25.99 -18.41
C LEU A 114 18.10 26.68 -17.22
N ALA A 115 17.30 27.72 -17.46
CA ALA A 115 16.52 28.38 -16.41
C ALA A 115 15.50 27.42 -15.76
N LEU A 116 14.80 26.62 -16.57
CA LEU A 116 13.88 25.59 -16.07
C LEU A 116 14.60 24.50 -15.25
N LEU A 117 15.82 24.15 -15.62
CA LEU A 117 16.63 23.18 -14.87
C LEU A 117 17.12 23.77 -13.53
N ALA A 118 17.51 25.05 -13.50
CA ALA A 118 17.92 25.75 -12.30
C ALA A 118 16.76 25.89 -11.30
N GLU A 119 15.58 26.31 -11.78
CA GLU A 119 14.36 26.39 -10.96
C GLU A 119 13.97 25.03 -10.37
N TYR A 120 14.14 23.95 -11.14
CA TYR A 120 13.90 22.59 -10.65
C TYR A 120 14.97 22.12 -9.64
N GLY A 121 16.21 22.57 -9.78
CA GLY A 121 17.32 22.27 -8.88
C GLY A 121 17.21 22.93 -7.51
N ASP A 122 16.66 24.16 -7.44
CA ASP A 122 16.44 24.90 -6.19
C ASP A 122 15.24 24.39 -5.36
N LEU A 123 14.40 23.54 -5.95
CA LEU A 123 13.21 22.95 -5.31
C LEU A 123 13.51 21.72 -4.43
N PHE A 124 14.78 21.30 -4.32
CA PHE A 124 15.26 20.16 -3.53
C PHE A 124 16.46 20.51 -2.65
#